data_AF-A0A560EAL5-F1
#
_entry.id   AF-A0A560EAL5-F1
#
_cell.length_a   1.000
_cell.length_b   1.000
_cell.length_c   1.000
_cell.angle_alpha   90.00
_cell.angle_beta   90.00
_cell.angle_gamma   90.00
#
_symmetry.space_group_name_H-M   'P 1'
#
loop_
_entity.id
_entity.type
_entity.pdbx_description
1 polymer ?
#
loop_
_entity_poly.entity_id
_entity_poly.type
_entity_poly.pdbx_seq_one_letter_code
_entity_poly.pdbx_strand_id
1 'polypeptide(L)'
;MIIRIALFLFAFMASPVRADMIGYSGVVDLSAEAGTLRAEHHHDWRRASQKARESMFSWRVPFSTENDYSYLRLRDSVTGVELFRRPVPALTYIWISPDLKYVVGLSYVMISNPYQLVVFSRSGDRLLERDMIGVNWPGVMQSVTNWIRWYKEPVPKIAIVEKGTTATLSVEDPLGVLRQFPFPAAR
;
A
#
# COMPACT_ATOMS: atom_id res chain seq x y z
N MET A 1 3.41 -38.41 -56.22
CA MET A 1 2.66 -37.53 -55.29
C MET A 1 3.06 -37.92 -53.87
N ILE A 2 3.99 -37.19 -53.25
CA ILE A 2 4.49 -37.45 -51.89
C ILE A 2 4.36 -36.15 -51.10
N ILE A 3 3.50 -36.17 -50.09
CA ILE A 3 3.30 -35.08 -49.13
C ILE A 3 4.44 -35.17 -48.10
N ARG A 4 5.24 -34.11 -47.96
CA ARG A 4 6.19 -33.93 -46.85
C ARG A 4 5.71 -32.74 -46.01
N ILE A 5 5.00 -33.02 -44.93
CA ILE A 5 4.66 -32.04 -43.89
C ILE A 5 5.89 -31.91 -42.99
N ALA A 6 6.60 -30.80 -43.10
CA ALA A 6 7.66 -30.43 -42.17
C ALA A 6 7.02 -29.79 -40.93
N LEU A 7 6.97 -30.54 -39.84
CA LEU A 7 6.59 -30.07 -38.51
C LEU A 7 7.76 -29.25 -37.94
N PHE A 8 7.72 -27.93 -38.03
CA PHE A 8 8.69 -27.07 -37.33
C PHE A 8 8.19 -26.83 -35.91
N LEU A 9 8.86 -27.49 -34.95
CA LEU A 9 8.73 -27.21 -33.52
C LEU A 9 9.07 -25.74 -33.25
N PHE A 10 8.08 -24.95 -32.89
CA PHE A 10 8.29 -23.68 -32.18
C PHE A 10 8.66 -24.02 -30.74
N ALA A 11 9.95 -24.06 -30.45
CA ALA A 11 10.45 -24.03 -29.08
C ALA A 11 10.16 -22.63 -28.51
N PHE A 12 9.10 -22.52 -27.70
CA PHE A 12 8.89 -21.38 -26.82
C PHE A 12 10.05 -21.34 -25.83
N MET A 13 11.06 -20.50 -26.12
CA MET A 13 11.96 -19.98 -25.11
C MET A 13 11.10 -19.15 -24.15
N ALA A 14 10.61 -19.80 -23.08
CA ALA A 14 10.00 -19.10 -21.97
C ALA A 14 11.08 -18.24 -21.31
N SER A 15 11.13 -16.96 -21.69
CA SER A 15 11.89 -15.97 -20.93
C SER A 15 11.47 -16.07 -19.47
N PRO A 16 12.39 -16.27 -18.51
CA PRO A 16 12.02 -16.24 -17.10
C PRO A 16 11.34 -14.90 -16.83
N VAL A 17 10.22 -14.96 -16.12
CA VAL A 17 9.39 -13.83 -15.67
C VAL A 17 10.25 -12.83 -14.89
N ARG A 18 10.95 -11.95 -15.61
CA ARG A 18 11.84 -10.89 -15.09
C ARG A 18 11.23 -9.50 -15.25
N ALA A 19 10.16 -9.37 -16.04
CA ALA A 19 9.49 -8.10 -16.29
C ALA A 19 8.89 -7.50 -15.01
N ASP A 20 8.36 -8.35 -14.12
CA ASP A 20 7.69 -7.92 -12.89
C ASP A 20 8.64 -7.43 -11.81
N MET A 21 9.93 -7.80 -11.83
CA MET A 21 10.90 -7.34 -10.84
C MET A 21 11.38 -5.89 -11.09
N ILE A 22 11.34 -5.42 -12.33
CA ILE A 22 11.87 -4.09 -12.70
C ILE A 22 11.04 -2.99 -12.05
N GLY A 23 9.72 -3.15 -11.96
CA GLY A 23 8.82 -2.20 -11.30
C GLY A 23 9.02 -2.07 -9.78
N TYR A 24 9.74 -3.00 -9.15
CA TYR A 24 9.88 -3.12 -7.70
C TYR A 24 11.32 -2.90 -7.23
N SER A 25 12.08 -2.09 -7.97
CA SER A 25 13.51 -1.83 -7.73
C SER A 25 13.83 -0.35 -7.41
N GLY A 26 12.81 0.49 -7.38
CA GLY A 26 12.94 1.94 -7.21
C GLY A 26 12.68 2.44 -5.80
N VAL A 27 12.79 3.76 -5.66
CA VAL A 27 12.28 4.50 -4.49
C VAL A 27 10.89 5.00 -4.84
N VAL A 28 9.95 4.85 -3.92
CA VAL A 28 8.60 5.44 -3.99
C VAL A 28 8.51 6.51 -2.92
N ASP A 29 8.31 7.75 -3.37
CA ASP A 29 8.00 8.88 -2.51
C ASP A 29 6.58 9.36 -2.83
N LEU A 30 5.71 9.37 -1.83
CA LEU A 30 4.34 9.88 -1.93
C LEU A 30 4.17 11.07 -0.99
N SER A 31 3.34 12.03 -1.37
CA SER A 31 2.93 13.14 -0.50
C SER A 31 1.43 13.39 -0.62
N ALA A 32 0.79 13.73 0.51
CA ALA A 32 -0.55 14.27 0.57
C ALA A 32 -0.58 15.48 1.49
N GLU A 33 -1.37 16.49 1.14
CA GLU A 33 -1.51 17.72 1.92
C GLU A 33 -2.99 17.98 2.20
N ALA A 34 -3.30 18.45 3.41
CA ALA A 34 -4.64 18.91 3.80
C ALA A 34 -4.51 19.93 4.93
N GLY A 35 -5.08 21.12 4.74
CA GLY A 35 -4.93 22.22 5.70
C GLY A 35 -3.45 22.51 5.99
N THR A 36 -3.06 22.49 7.26
CA THR A 36 -1.67 22.68 7.70
C THR A 36 -0.88 21.38 7.81
N LEU A 37 -1.40 20.25 7.31
CA LEU A 37 -0.73 18.95 7.41
C LEU A 37 -0.16 18.51 6.08
N ARG A 38 1.02 17.89 6.15
CA ARG A 38 1.67 17.19 5.04
C ARG A 38 2.09 15.80 5.49
N ALA A 39 1.51 14.78 4.86
CA ALA A 39 1.88 13.38 5.04
C ALA A 39 2.83 12.98 3.92
N GLU A 40 3.91 12.29 4.26
CA GLU A 40 4.91 11.83 3.30
C GLU A 40 5.25 10.38 3.57
N HIS A 41 5.17 9.56 2.53
CA HIS A 41 5.60 8.18 2.57
C HIS A 41 6.88 8.06 1.76
N HIS A 42 7.86 7.38 2.33
CA HIS A 42 9.07 6.98 1.65
C HIS A 42 9.18 5.47 1.71
N HIS A 43 9.63 4.88 0.61
CA HIS A 43 9.86 3.47 0.52
C HIS A 43 10.98 3.17 -0.49
N ASP A 44 12.05 2.51 -0.02
CA ASP A 44 13.22 2.16 -0.83
C ASP A 44 13.27 0.66 -1.10
N TRP A 45 13.09 0.27 -2.36
CA TRP A 45 13.15 -1.10 -2.84
C TRP A 45 14.43 -1.47 -3.58
N ARG A 46 15.42 -0.58 -3.56
CA ARG A 46 16.73 -0.85 -4.15
C ARG A 46 17.40 -2.04 -3.46
N ARG A 47 18.41 -2.61 -4.11
CA ARG A 47 19.18 -3.75 -3.57
C ARG A 47 19.81 -3.45 -2.21
N ALA A 48 20.15 -2.18 -1.95
CA ALA A 48 20.73 -1.75 -0.67
C ALA A 48 19.82 -2.04 0.54
N SER A 49 18.50 -1.98 0.38
CA SER A 49 17.53 -2.28 1.45
C SER A 49 17.11 -3.75 1.50
N GLN A 50 17.63 -4.61 0.61
CA GLN A 50 17.17 -6.00 0.47
C GLN A 50 17.23 -6.78 1.80
N LYS A 51 18.32 -6.65 2.56
CA LYS A 51 18.48 -7.37 3.84
C LYS A 51 17.42 -6.95 4.88
N ALA A 52 17.11 -5.65 4.95
CA ALA A 52 16.08 -5.13 5.85
C ALA A 52 14.68 -5.57 5.41
N ARG A 53 14.43 -5.69 4.10
CA ARG A 53 13.20 -6.29 3.57
C ARG A 53 13.13 -7.77 3.88
N GLU A 54 14.26 -8.47 3.78
CA GLU A 54 14.34 -9.91 4.02
C GLU A 54 13.95 -10.28 5.46
N SER A 55 14.45 -9.53 6.45
CA SER A 55 14.09 -9.73 7.85
C SER A 55 12.61 -9.48 8.13
N MET A 56 11.96 -8.57 7.40
CA MET A 56 10.53 -8.27 7.54
C MET A 56 9.65 -9.45 7.12
N PHE A 57 10.05 -10.24 6.11
CA PHE A 57 9.25 -11.40 5.67
C PHE A 57 9.18 -12.48 6.74
N SER A 58 10.28 -12.72 7.45
CA SER A 58 10.38 -13.80 8.42
C SER A 58 9.49 -13.57 9.63
N TRP A 59 9.21 -12.30 9.96
CA TRP A 59 8.53 -11.93 11.20
C TRP A 59 7.21 -11.16 11.00
N ARG A 60 6.88 -10.72 9.78
CA ARG A 60 5.69 -9.91 9.44
C ARG A 60 5.53 -8.65 10.31
N VAL A 61 6.62 -7.96 10.67
CA VAL A 61 6.56 -6.78 11.56
C VAL A 61 6.95 -5.50 10.81
N PRO A 62 6.14 -4.99 9.85
CA PRO A 62 6.48 -3.78 9.10
C PRO A 62 6.42 -2.51 9.94
N PHE A 63 6.00 -2.63 11.21
CA PHE A 63 5.86 -1.52 12.14
C PHE A 63 6.92 -1.56 13.25
N SER A 64 7.94 -2.42 13.15
CA SER A 64 9.07 -2.40 14.07
C SER A 64 10.02 -1.26 13.71
N THR A 65 10.79 -0.80 14.69
CA THR A 65 11.87 0.18 14.48
C THR A 65 13.01 -0.36 13.62
N GLU A 66 13.02 -1.66 13.34
CA GLU A 66 13.97 -2.29 12.41
C GLU A 66 13.57 -2.06 10.94
N ASN A 67 12.35 -1.60 10.67
CA ASN A 67 11.96 -1.13 9.33
C ASN A 67 12.55 0.26 9.09
N ASP A 68 13.70 0.30 8.42
CA ASP A 68 14.35 1.53 8.00
C ASP A 68 14.14 1.86 6.51
N TYR A 69 13.60 0.92 5.72
CA TYR A 69 13.40 1.07 4.29
C TYR A 69 12.05 1.70 3.91
N SER A 70 11.08 1.73 4.83
CA SER A 70 9.74 2.26 4.58
C SER A 70 9.15 2.98 5.79
N TYR A 71 8.75 4.24 5.62
CA TYR A 71 8.15 5.03 6.70
C TYR A 71 7.06 5.97 6.20
N LEU A 72 6.16 6.34 7.11
CA LEU A 72 5.19 7.40 6.97
C LEU A 72 5.51 8.47 7.99
N ARG A 73 5.63 9.72 7.54
CA ARG A 73 5.82 10.88 8.41
C ARG A 73 4.69 11.88 8.19
N LEU A 74 4.24 12.50 9.27
CA LEU A 74 3.28 13.59 9.25
C LEU A 74 3.96 14.83 9.83
N ARG A 75 3.85 15.96 9.13
CA ARG A 75 4.44 17.23 9.54
C ARG A 75 3.41 18.33 9.44
N ASP A 76 3.57 19.34 10.30
CA ASP A 76 2.92 20.62 10.11
C ASP A 76 3.63 21.36 8.96
N SER A 77 2.90 21.69 7.90
CA SER A 77 3.45 22.29 6.68
C SER A 77 3.84 23.75 6.85
N VAL A 78 3.36 24.43 7.89
CA VAL A 78 3.67 25.84 8.17
C VAL A 78 4.98 25.95 8.96
N THR A 79 5.10 25.16 10.03
CA THR A 79 6.24 25.21 10.96
C THR A 79 7.35 24.22 10.60
N GLY A 80 7.03 23.21 9.78
CA GLY A 80 7.93 22.09 9.47
C GLY A 80 8.07 21.07 10.61
N VAL A 81 7.37 21.26 11.74
CA VAL A 81 7.44 20.37 12.90
C VAL A 81 6.94 18.97 12.53
N GLU A 82 7.73 17.95 12.82
CA GLU A 82 7.33 16.57 12.66
C GLU A 82 6.40 16.15 13.81
N LEU A 83 5.17 15.78 13.47
CA LEU A 83 4.16 15.30 14.43
C LEU A 83 4.39 13.83 14.77
N PHE A 84 4.68 13.02 13.75
CA PHE A 84 5.18 11.66 13.94
C PHE A 84 5.99 11.18 12.73
N ARG A 85 6.79 10.14 12.98
CA ARG A 85 7.36 9.25 11.97
C ARG A 85 7.19 7.81 12.43
N ARG A 86 6.56 6.99 11.61
CA ARG A 86 6.29 5.59 11.90
C ARG A 86 6.79 4.67 10.77
N PRO A 87 7.41 3.53 11.11
CA PRO A 87 7.61 2.47 10.13
C PRO A 87 6.26 1.98 9.62
N VAL A 88 6.15 1.73 8.31
CA VAL A 88 4.92 1.25 7.67
C VAL A 88 5.24 0.26 6.53
N PRO A 89 4.26 -0.56 6.11
CA PRO A 89 4.34 -1.26 4.83
C PRO A 89 4.59 -0.32 3.64
N ALA A 90 4.94 -0.89 2.49
CA ALA A 90 5.01 -0.15 1.23
C ALA A 90 3.62 0.36 0.85
N LEU A 91 3.43 1.68 0.80
CA LEU A 91 2.18 2.33 0.41
C LEU A 91 2.28 2.81 -1.04
N THR A 92 1.15 2.84 -1.74
CA THR A 92 1.04 3.34 -3.13
C THR A 92 0.06 4.51 -3.23
N TYR A 93 -0.68 4.80 -2.17
CA TYR A 93 -1.53 5.97 -2.04
C TYR A 93 -1.61 6.40 -0.58
N ILE A 94 -1.62 7.72 -0.35
CA ILE A 94 -1.81 8.29 1.00
C ILE A 94 -2.84 9.42 0.95
N TRP A 95 -3.58 9.58 2.05
CA TRP A 95 -4.64 10.56 2.17
C TRP A 95 -4.75 11.07 3.61
N ILE A 96 -5.11 12.33 3.78
CA ILE A 96 -5.37 12.95 5.08
C ILE A 96 -6.86 13.28 5.14
N SER A 97 -7.51 12.96 6.25
CA SER A 97 -8.93 13.27 6.41
C SER A 97 -9.20 14.77 6.45
N PRO A 98 -10.36 15.25 5.95
CA PRO A 98 -10.66 16.69 5.90
C PRO A 98 -10.70 17.36 7.28
N ASP A 99 -11.02 16.60 8.33
CA ASP A 99 -10.98 17.04 9.73
C ASP A 99 -9.58 16.98 10.34
N LEU A 100 -8.57 16.60 9.55
CA LEU A 100 -7.15 16.54 9.91
C LEU A 100 -6.82 15.57 11.05
N LYS A 101 -7.72 14.63 11.36
CA LYS A 101 -7.54 13.66 12.46
C LYS A 101 -6.82 12.38 12.04
N TYR A 102 -6.91 12.00 10.78
CA TYR A 102 -6.48 10.69 10.30
C TYR A 102 -5.55 10.79 9.10
N VAL A 103 -4.60 9.87 9.02
CA VAL A 103 -3.79 9.59 7.84
C VAL A 103 -4.08 8.16 7.39
N VAL A 104 -4.49 7.99 6.13
CA VAL A 104 -4.81 6.70 5.52
C VAL A 104 -3.73 6.35 4.51
N GLY A 105 -3.20 5.13 4.61
CA GLY A 105 -2.30 4.54 3.63
C GLY A 105 -2.96 3.36 2.93
N LEU A 106 -2.94 3.35 1.60
CA LEU A 106 -3.38 2.22 0.77
C LEU A 106 -2.20 1.68 -0.02
N SER A 107 -2.25 0.40 -0.36
CA SER A 107 -1.26 -0.26 -1.19
C SER A 107 -1.89 -1.25 -2.15
N TYR A 108 -1.46 -1.25 -3.40
CA TYR A 108 -1.69 -2.38 -4.32
C TYR A 108 -0.57 -3.42 -4.27
N VAL A 109 0.48 -3.22 -3.47
CA VAL A 109 1.64 -4.10 -3.41
C VAL A 109 1.31 -5.33 -2.55
N MET A 110 1.57 -6.52 -3.09
CA MET A 110 1.51 -7.79 -2.33
C MET A 110 2.88 -8.24 -1.85
N ILE A 111 3.89 -8.14 -2.72
CA ILE A 111 5.21 -8.67 -2.43
C ILE A 111 5.87 -7.90 -1.28
N SER A 112 6.30 -8.62 -0.24
CA SER A 112 6.93 -8.00 0.94
C SER A 112 6.04 -7.01 1.67
N ASN A 113 4.72 -7.13 1.50
CA ASN A 113 3.79 -6.20 2.07
C ASN A 113 2.67 -6.95 2.80
N PRO A 114 2.76 -7.10 4.14
CA PRO A 114 1.78 -7.85 4.89
C PRO A 114 0.47 -7.08 5.14
N TYR A 115 0.41 -5.76 4.84
CA TYR A 115 -0.80 -4.97 5.01
C TYR A 115 -0.96 -3.94 3.89
N GLN A 116 -2.10 -3.97 3.21
CA GLN A 116 -2.42 -3.07 2.11
C GLN A 116 -3.26 -1.87 2.54
N LEU A 117 -3.76 -1.85 3.77
CA LEU A 117 -4.51 -0.74 4.34
C LEU A 117 -4.00 -0.46 5.74
N VAL A 118 -3.69 0.81 6.01
CA VAL A 118 -3.34 1.31 7.34
C VAL A 118 -4.05 2.63 7.63
N VAL A 119 -4.40 2.87 8.90
CA VAL A 119 -4.91 4.16 9.39
C VAL A 119 -4.16 4.55 10.64
N PHE A 120 -3.66 5.78 10.65
CA PHE A 120 -3.03 6.42 11.80
C PHE A 120 -3.83 7.63 12.27
N SER A 121 -3.82 7.91 13.56
CA SER A 121 -4.24 9.21 14.09
C SER A 121 -3.21 10.30 13.78
N ARG A 122 -3.58 11.56 13.97
CA ARG A 122 -2.66 12.71 13.92
C ARG A 122 -1.49 12.60 14.90
N SER A 123 -1.68 11.96 16.07
CA SER A 123 -0.63 11.68 17.06
C SER A 123 0.29 10.51 16.65
N GLY A 124 -0.01 9.80 15.57
CA GLY A 124 0.75 8.65 15.10
C GLY A 124 0.41 7.33 15.81
N ASP A 125 -0.76 7.25 16.43
CA ASP A 125 -1.32 5.98 16.94
C ASP A 125 -1.85 5.17 15.76
N ARG A 126 -1.51 3.89 15.72
CA ARG A 126 -1.99 2.98 14.68
C ARG A 126 -3.37 2.46 15.04
N LEU A 127 -4.38 2.85 14.26
CA LEU A 127 -5.79 2.57 14.55
C LEU A 127 -6.36 1.40 13.74
N LEU A 128 -5.83 1.17 12.53
CA LEU A 128 -6.25 0.09 11.64
C LEU A 128 -5.07 -0.44 10.85
N GLU A 129 -5.02 -1.75 10.66
CA GLU A 129 -4.21 -2.42 9.65
C GLU A 129 -5.00 -3.61 9.08
N ARG A 130 -4.92 -3.83 7.76
CA ARG A 130 -5.59 -4.95 7.08
C ARG A 130 -4.71 -5.53 5.97
N ASP A 131 -4.56 -6.84 6.02
CA ASP A 131 -4.12 -7.66 4.88
C ASP A 131 -5.31 -7.76 3.92
N MET A 132 -5.12 -7.27 2.70
CA MET A 132 -6.15 -7.32 1.67
C MET A 132 -5.93 -8.47 0.69
N ILE A 133 -4.86 -9.25 0.85
CA ILE A 133 -4.58 -10.41 0.03
C ILE A 133 -5.65 -11.48 0.24
N GLY A 134 -6.18 -12.04 -0.85
CA GLY A 134 -7.21 -13.08 -0.79
C GLY A 134 -8.62 -12.56 -0.50
N VAL A 135 -8.80 -11.25 -0.37
CA VAL A 135 -10.13 -10.62 -0.32
C VAL A 135 -10.90 -10.95 -1.61
N ASN A 136 -12.02 -11.67 -1.47
CA ASN A 136 -12.81 -12.16 -2.61
C ASN A 136 -14.11 -11.35 -2.78
N TRP A 137 -13.99 -10.13 -3.30
CA TRP A 137 -15.13 -9.26 -3.60
C TRP A 137 -15.21 -9.00 -5.11
N PRO A 138 -16.40 -8.70 -5.66
CA PRO A 138 -16.53 -8.33 -7.07
C PRO A 138 -15.56 -7.20 -7.45
N GLY A 139 -14.80 -7.41 -8.54
CA GLY A 139 -13.87 -6.40 -9.07
C GLY A 139 -12.47 -6.41 -8.48
N VAL A 140 -12.21 -7.18 -7.41
CA VAL A 140 -10.85 -7.39 -6.93
C VAL A 140 -10.11 -8.28 -7.93
N MET A 141 -8.93 -7.82 -8.36
CA MET A 141 -8.02 -8.59 -9.21
C MET A 141 -6.67 -8.67 -8.50
N GLN A 142 -5.99 -9.80 -8.63
CA GLN A 142 -4.63 -9.95 -8.13
C GLN A 142 -3.78 -10.69 -9.14
N SER A 143 -2.51 -10.32 -9.21
CA SER A 143 -1.50 -11.17 -9.83
C SER A 143 -1.17 -12.35 -8.93
N VAL A 144 -0.47 -13.34 -9.50
CA VAL A 144 0.10 -14.44 -8.72
C VAL A 144 1.30 -13.98 -7.88
N THR A 145 1.92 -12.84 -8.25
CA THR A 145 3.29 -12.51 -7.85
C THR A 145 3.39 -11.28 -6.94
N ASN A 146 2.79 -10.14 -7.27
CA ASN A 146 3.27 -8.87 -6.70
C ASN A 146 2.26 -7.72 -6.52
N TRP A 147 1.09 -7.77 -7.15
CA TRP A 147 0.06 -6.73 -7.00
C TRP A 147 -1.36 -7.26 -6.80
N ILE A 148 -2.15 -6.48 -6.07
CA ILE A 148 -3.59 -6.61 -5.84
C ILE A 148 -4.29 -5.28 -6.11
N ARG A 149 -5.30 -5.30 -6.98
CA ARG A 149 -6.17 -4.18 -7.30
C ARG A 149 -7.47 -4.31 -6.51
N TRP A 150 -7.51 -3.68 -5.34
CA TRP A 150 -8.67 -3.73 -4.42
C TRP A 150 -9.33 -2.37 -4.16
N TYR A 151 -8.69 -1.27 -4.56
CA TYR A 151 -9.25 0.09 -4.53
C TYR A 151 -9.20 0.72 -5.93
N LYS A 152 -10.00 1.78 -6.13
CA LYS A 152 -10.05 2.51 -7.40
C LYS A 152 -8.86 3.45 -7.57
N GLU A 153 -8.08 3.22 -8.61
CA GLU A 153 -6.99 4.11 -9.02
C GLU A 153 -7.43 5.08 -10.12
N PRO A 154 -6.73 6.23 -10.29
CA PRO A 154 -5.59 6.71 -9.48
C PRO A 154 -6.00 7.44 -8.20
N VAL A 155 -7.26 7.88 -8.10
CA VAL A 155 -7.78 8.67 -6.97
C VAL A 155 -9.06 8.00 -6.46
N PRO A 156 -8.99 7.14 -5.42
CA PRO A 156 -10.17 6.54 -4.83
C PRO A 156 -11.00 7.59 -4.08
N LYS A 157 -12.33 7.45 -4.08
CA LYS A 157 -13.14 8.15 -3.07
C LYS A 157 -12.88 7.53 -1.70
N ILE A 158 -12.50 8.37 -0.75
CA ILE A 158 -12.25 7.99 0.64
C ILE A 158 -13.09 8.89 1.54
N ALA A 159 -13.71 8.30 2.57
CA ALA A 159 -14.43 9.03 3.60
C ALA A 159 -14.25 8.36 4.97
N ILE A 160 -14.28 9.14 6.05
CA ILE A 160 -14.33 8.64 7.41
C ILE A 160 -15.56 9.25 8.09
N VAL A 161 -16.32 8.42 8.80
CA VAL A 161 -17.45 8.86 9.62
C VAL A 161 -17.24 8.37 11.05
N GLU A 162 -17.21 9.28 12.01
CA GLU A 162 -17.15 8.98 13.44
C GLU A 162 -18.56 8.78 14.03
N LYS A 163 -18.71 7.78 14.90
CA LYS A 163 -19.91 7.50 15.70
C LYS A 163 -19.49 7.07 17.10
N GLY A 164 -19.46 8.03 18.02
CA GLY A 164 -19.01 7.79 19.40
C GLY A 164 -17.53 7.39 19.42
N THR A 165 -17.22 6.22 19.98
CA THR A 165 -15.85 5.71 20.13
C THR A 165 -15.32 4.97 18.89
N THR A 166 -16.12 4.90 17.82
CA THR A 166 -15.80 4.14 16.61
C THR A 166 -15.81 5.07 15.40
N ALA A 167 -14.91 4.84 14.46
CA ALA A 167 -14.90 5.46 13.15
C ALA A 167 -15.02 4.38 12.07
N THR A 168 -15.63 4.74 10.93
CA THR A 168 -15.73 3.87 9.77
C THR A 168 -15.05 4.53 8.58
N LEU A 169 -13.97 3.91 8.10
CA LEU A 169 -13.32 4.25 6.84
C LEU A 169 -14.11 3.64 5.69
N SER A 170 -14.43 4.42 4.67
CA SER A 170 -14.99 3.97 3.40
C SER A 170 -13.98 4.21 2.28
N VAL A 171 -13.67 3.18 1.48
CA VAL A 171 -12.77 3.27 0.33
C VAL A 171 -13.48 2.74 -0.91
N GLU A 172 -13.46 3.48 -2.00
CA GLU A 172 -14.03 3.07 -3.29
C GLU A 172 -13.22 1.92 -3.91
N ASP A 173 -13.90 0.81 -4.21
CA ASP A 173 -13.33 -0.34 -4.91
C ASP A 173 -13.27 -0.11 -6.43
N PRO A 174 -12.65 -1.01 -7.21
CA PRO A 174 -12.51 -0.84 -8.65
C PRO A 174 -13.82 -0.70 -9.43
N LEU A 175 -14.96 -1.14 -8.86
CA LEU A 175 -16.29 -1.03 -9.46
C LEU A 175 -17.08 0.19 -8.98
N GLY A 176 -16.50 1.02 -8.10
CA GLY A 176 -17.14 2.22 -7.57
C GLY A 176 -17.95 1.99 -6.29
N VAL A 177 -17.90 0.79 -5.70
CA VAL A 177 -18.60 0.48 -4.45
C VAL A 177 -17.75 0.89 -3.26
N LEU A 178 -18.35 1.56 -2.27
CA LEU A 178 -17.65 1.94 -1.04
C LEU A 178 -17.56 0.75 -0.07
N ARG A 179 -16.33 0.36 0.24
CA ARG A 179 -15.98 -0.73 1.16
C ARG A 179 -15.65 -0.16 2.52
N GLN A 180 -16.22 -0.74 3.57
CA GLN A 180 -16.20 -0.18 4.91
C GLN A 180 -15.26 -0.94 5.85
N PHE A 181 -14.49 -0.19 6.63
CA PHE A 181 -13.53 -0.71 7.59
C PHE A 181 -13.73 0.03 8.93
N PRO A 182 -14.33 -0.61 9.94
CA PRO A 182 -14.47 -0.01 11.26
C PRO A 182 -13.14 -0.04 12.04
N PHE A 183 -12.89 1.01 12.82
CA PHE A 183 -11.71 1.15 13.69
C PHE A 183 -12.02 2.07 14.88
N PRO A 184 -11.22 2.06 15.96
CA PRO A 184 -11.41 2.99 17.08
C PRO A 184 -11.23 4.45 16.64
N ALA A 185 -12.14 5.33 17.04
CA ALA A 185 -11.98 6.77 16.76
C ALA A 185 -10.73 7.31 17.46
N ALA A 186 -10.05 8.26 16.83
CA ALA A 186 -8.97 9.01 17.47
C ALA A 186 -9.52 9.79 18.67
N ARG A 187 -8.72 9.87 19.73
CA ARG A 187 -9.05 10.66 20.92
C ARG A 187 -8.81 12.14 20.69
#